data_AF-A0A6J7REE1-F1
#
_entry.id   AF-A0A6J7REE1-F1
#
_cell.length_a   1.000
_cell.length_b   1.000
_cell.length_c   1.000
_cell.angle_alpha   90.00
_cell.angle_beta   90.00
_cell.angle_gamma   90.00
#
_symmetry.space_group_name_H-M   'P 1'
#
loop_
_entity.id
_entity.type
_entity.pdbx_description
1 polymer ?
#
loop_
_entity_poly.entity_id
_entity_poly.type
_entity_poly.pdbx_seq_one_letter_code
_entity_poly.pdbx_strand_id
1 'polypeptide(L)' 'MYDSLQRLAQLPDQTIVYPGHQYSVPSSSPMENVRQANYVYRTRNKEAWMQWFGGVDN' A
#
# COMPACT_ATOMS: atom_id res chain seq x y z
N MET A 1 6.94 8.09 -2.24
CA MET A 1 5.79 7.26 -1.78
C MET A 1 6.12 5.76 -1.81
N TYR A 2 6.59 5.20 -2.94
CA TYR A 2 6.96 3.77 -3.04
C TYR A 2 7.81 3.24 -1.87
N ASP A 3 8.94 3.89 -1.58
CA ASP A 3 9.86 3.43 -0.53
C ASP A 3 9.21 3.44 0.87
N SER A 4 8.34 4.41 1.15
CA SER A 4 7.54 4.46 2.39
C SER A 4 6.54 3.31 2.48
N LEU A 5 5.91 2.93 1.37
CA LEU A 5 5.01 1.78 1.31
C LEU A 5 5.79 0.46 1.52
N GLN A 6 7.00 0.33 0.97
CA GLN A 6 7.85 -0.84 1.23
C GLN A 6 8.22 -0.94 2.71
N ARG A 7 8.53 0.19 3.36
CA ARG A 7 8.78 0.22 4.81
C ARG A 7 7.53 -0.16 5.62
N LEU A 8 6.35 0.32 5.23
CA LEU A 8 5.09 -0.06 5.86
C LEU A 8 4.81 -1.56 5.71
N ALA A 9 5.11 -2.13 4.54
CA ALA A 9 4.90 -3.55 4.25
C ALA A 9 5.75 -4.50 5.12
N GLN A 10 6.83 -4.00 5.73
CA GLN A 10 7.70 -4.78 6.63
C GLN A 10 7.12 -4.96 8.04
N LEU A 11 5.99 -4.31 8.36
CA LEU A 11 5.34 -4.52 9.65
C LEU A 11 4.80 -5.96 9.79
N PRO A 12 4.77 -6.50 11.03
CA PRO A 12 4.20 -7.82 11.29
C PRO A 12 2.77 -7.97 10.78
N ASP A 13 2.40 -9.18 10.37
CA ASP A 13 1.12 -9.50 9.74
C ASP A 13 -0.09 -9.08 10.58
N GLN A 14 0.02 -9.27 11.89
CA GLN A 14 -0.99 -8.95 12.90
C GLN A 14 -1.07 -7.45 13.23
N THR A 15 -0.17 -6.61 12.73
CA THR A 15 -0.24 -5.17 12.96
C THR A 15 -1.50 -4.59 12.33
N ILE A 16 -2.36 -3.98 13.14
CA ILE A 16 -3.60 -3.36 12.66
C ILE A 16 -3.29 -1.99 12.06
N VAL A 17 -3.70 -1.79 10.81
CA VAL A 17 -3.55 -0.54 10.08
C VAL A 17 -4.84 0.28 10.19
N TYR A 18 -4.72 1.48 10.76
CA TYR A 18 -5.79 2.49 10.80
C TYR A 18 -5.48 3.59 9.78
N PRO A 19 -6.23 3.70 8.67
CA PRO A 19 -6.02 4.75 7.68
C PRO A 19 -6.54 6.10 8.18
N GLY A 20 -5.96 7.20 7.69
CA GLY A 20 -6.44 8.55 8.01
C GLY A 20 -7.80 8.90 7.38
N HIS A 21 -8.17 8.22 6.29
CA HIS A 21 -9.48 8.36 5.63
C HIS A 21 -10.02 6.97 5.31
N GLN A 22 -11.33 6.77 5.48
CA GLN A 22 -11.98 5.48 5.24
C GLN A 22 -12.55 5.40 3.82
N TYR A 23 -11.86 4.66 2.95
CA TYR A 23 -12.32 4.38 1.58
C TYR A 23 -12.90 2.98 1.39
N SER A 24 -12.80 2.12 2.40
CA SER A 24 -13.31 0.73 2.42
C SER A 24 -14.37 0.54 3.50
N VAL A 25 -15.18 -0.52 3.37
CA VAL A 25 -16.17 -0.89 4.41
C VAL A 25 -15.49 -1.16 5.76
N PRO A 26 -14.42 -1.99 5.85
CA PRO A 26 -13.66 -2.09 7.08
C PRO A 26 -12.91 -0.77 7.36
N SER A 27 -13.00 -0.28 8.59
CA SER A 27 -12.31 0.93 9.06
C SER A 27 -10.84 0.70 9.40
N SER A 28 -10.44 -0.56 9.58
CA SER A 28 -9.06 -1.00 9.82
C SER A 28 -8.89 -2.45 9.37
N SER A 29 -7.65 -2.90 9.19
CA SER A 29 -7.35 -4.28 8.81
C SER A 29 -5.92 -4.68 9.23
N PRO A 30 -5.65 -5.97 9.52
CA PRO A 30 -4.30 -6.47 9.69
C PRO A 30 -3.42 -6.24 8.46
N MET A 31 -2.12 -6.04 8.66
CA MET A 31 -1.16 -5.73 7.60
C MET A 31 -1.11 -6.81 6.51
N GLU A 32 -1.31 -8.09 6.86
CA GLU A 32 -1.40 -9.18 5.87
C GLU A 32 -2.51 -8.94 4.83
N ASN A 33 -3.70 -8.59 5.30
CA ASN A 33 -4.86 -8.33 4.46
C ASN A 33 -4.65 -7.06 3.64
N VAL A 34 -4.03 -6.03 4.24
CA VAL A 34 -3.68 -4.79 3.54
C VAL A 34 -2.73 -5.07 2.38
N ARG A 35 -1.69 -5.90 2.55
CA ARG A 35 -0.75 -6.25 1.47
C ARG A 35 -1.43 -7.03 0.34
N GLN A 36 -2.29 -7.98 0.69
CA GLN A 36 -2.97 -8.83 -0.30
C GLN A 36 -4.04 -8.08 -1.08
N ALA A 37 -4.82 -7.23 -0.42
CA ALA A 37 -5.97 -6.57 -1.03
C ALA A 37 -5.62 -5.25 -1.75
N ASN A 38 -4.61 -4.51 -1.28
CA ASN A 38 -4.33 -3.18 -1.80
C ASN A 38 -3.48 -3.22 -3.08
N TYR A 39 -4.01 -2.65 -4.16
CA TYR A 39 -3.38 -2.60 -5.48
C TYR A 39 -1.98 -1.96 -5.48
N VAL A 40 -1.69 -1.04 -4.54
CA VAL A 40 -0.38 -0.39 -4.43
C VAL A 40 0.78 -1.36 -4.17
N TYR A 41 0.49 -2.57 -3.67
CA TYR A 41 1.49 -3.62 -3.40
C TYR A 41 1.64 -4.64 -4.52
N ARG A 42 0.89 -4.53 -5.63
CA ARG A 42 0.97 -5.51 -6.74
C ARG A 42 2.21 -5.36 -7.62
N THR A 43 2.82 -4.18 -7.65
CA THR A 43 3.99 -3.88 -8.48
C THR A 43 5.26 -4.48 -7.88
N ARG A 44 6.10 -5.11 -8.69
CA ARG A 44 7.32 -5.82 -8.22
C ARG A 44 8.53 -4.92 -7.98
N ASN A 45 8.57 -3.73 -8.58
CA ASN A 45 9.69 -2.79 -8.47
C ASN A 45 9.21 -1.33 -8.60
N LYS A 46 10.13 -0.40 -8.33
CA LYS A 46 9.89 1.04 -8.33
C LYS A 46 9.53 1.57 -9.71
N GLU A 47 10.18 1.11 -10.79
CA GLU A 47 9.84 1.57 -12.15
C GLU A 47 8.39 1.23 -12.52
N ALA A 48 7.95 -0.02 -12.29
CA ALA A 48 6.58 -0.43 -12.56
C ALA A 48 5.56 0.34 -11.70
N TRP A 49 5.91 0.63 -10.44
CA TRP A 49 5.07 1.47 -9.58
C TRP A 49 4.93 2.88 -10.15
N MET A 50 6.02 3.49 -10.62
CA MET A 50 6.01 4.84 -11.20
C MET A 50 5.18 4.91 -12.49
N GLN A 51 5.14 3.85 -13.30
CA GLN A 51 4.27 3.80 -14.48
C GLN A 51 2.77 3.90 -14.12
N TRP A 52 2.38 3.44 -12.93
CA TRP A 52 0.98 3.40 -12.49
C TRP A 52 0.60 4.61 -11.63
N PHE A 53 1.51 5.05 -10.76
CA PHE A 53 1.24 6.01 -9.69
C PHE A 53 2.15 7.23 -9.70
N GLY A 54 3.16 7.28 -10.58
CA GLY A 54 4.15 8.34 -10.63
C GLY A 54 3.64 9.65 -11.23
N GLY A 55 2.49 9.61 -11.91
CA GLY A 55 2.04 10.71 -12.76
C GLY A 55 2.85 10.80 -14.05
N VAL A 56 2.26 11.40 -15.08
CA VAL A 56 3.01 11.89 -16.25
C VAL A 56 3.32 13.35 -15.97
N ASP A 57 4.60 13.68 -15.84
CA ASP A 57 5.04 15.07 -16.01
C ASP A 57 4.81 15.41 -17.49
N ASN A 58 3.86 16.32 -17.77
CA ASN A 58 3.71 16.96 -19.08
C ASN A 58 4.79 18.04 -19.24
#